data_AF-A0A1W9L3Q2-F1
#
_entry.id   AF-A0A1W9L3Q2-F1
#
_cell.length_a   1.000
_cell.length_b   1.000
_cell.length_c   1.000
_cell.angle_alpha   90.00
_cell.angle_beta   90.00
_cell.angle_gamma   90.00
#
_symmetry.space_group_name_H-M   'P 1'
#
loop_
_entity.id
_entity.type
_entity.pdbx_description
1 polymer ?
#
loop_
_entity_poly.entity_id
_entity_poly.type
_entity_poly.pdbx_seq_one_letter_code
_entity_poly.pdbx_strand_id
1 'polypeptide(L)'
;MDDIDTQNIELQLLLQAIYLKYGYDFRNYAKASIKRRVQHRLVKDGFPNISMMQHKLLYDVSFFETLLLDLSINVTEMFRDPSFYLALRKTVVPVLRTLPFIKIWHAG
;
A
#
# COMPACT_ATOMS: atom_id res chain seq x y z
N MET A 1 -3.34 -2.00 -31.85
CA MET A 1 -3.08 -2.83 -30.66
C MET A 1 -2.59 -1.83 -29.63
N ASP A 2 -3.43 -1.48 -28.66
CA ASP A 2 -3.03 -0.54 -27.61
C ASP A 2 -1.69 -1.00 -27.03
N ASP A 3 -0.71 -0.12 -27.07
CA ASP A 3 0.65 -0.38 -26.63
C ASP A 3 0.60 -0.66 -25.12
N ILE A 4 0.57 -1.94 -24.74
CA ILE A 4 0.68 -2.32 -23.34
C ILE A 4 2.11 -2.03 -22.94
N ASP A 5 2.32 -0.85 -22.35
CA ASP A 5 3.58 -0.40 -21.75
C ASP A 5 4.23 -1.57 -20.97
N THR A 6 5.42 -2.00 -21.40
CA THR A 6 6.19 -3.10 -20.81
C THR A 6 6.24 -3.00 -19.29
N GLN A 7 6.37 -1.79 -18.72
CA GLN A 7 6.38 -1.60 -17.27
C GLN A 7 5.07 -2.04 -16.60
N ASN A 8 3.92 -1.89 -17.26
CA ASN A 8 2.65 -2.33 -16.70
C ASN A 8 2.57 -3.86 -16.64
N ILE A 9 3.12 -4.56 -17.64
CA ILE A 9 3.23 -6.03 -17.64
C ILE A 9 4.14 -6.47 -16.51
N GLU A 10 5.34 -5.90 -16.41
CA GLU A 10 6.28 -6.25 -15.34
C GLU A 10 5.69 -5.97 -13.95
N LEU A 11 4.96 -4.87 -13.79
CA LEU A 11 4.27 -4.56 -12.54
C LEU A 11 3.24 -5.62 -12.19
N GLN A 12 2.39 -6.04 -13.14
CA GLN A 12 1.40 -7.09 -12.89
C GLN A 12 2.06 -8.41 -12.49
N LEU A 13 3.15 -8.80 -13.16
CA LEU A 13 3.91 -10.02 -12.85
C LEU A 13 4.56 -9.95 -11.47
N LEU A 14 5.11 -8.79 -11.08
CA LEU A 14 5.65 -8.57 -9.75
C LEU A 14 4.57 -8.77 -8.67
N LEU A 15 3.40 -8.14 -8.81
CA LEU A 15 2.31 -8.28 -7.83
C LEU A 15 1.79 -9.71 -7.75
N GLN A 16 1.71 -10.41 -8.89
CA GLN A 16 1.34 -11.81 -8.93
C GLN A 16 2.38 -12.70 -8.25
N ALA A 17 3.67 -12.44 -8.44
CA ALA A 17 4.75 -13.16 -7.77
C ALA A 17 4.70 -12.97 -6.24
N ILE A 18 4.42 -11.75 -5.76
CA ILE A 18 4.23 -11.47 -4.33
C ILE A 18 3.07 -12.30 -3.77
N TYR A 19 1.93 -12.31 -4.46
CA TYR A 19 0.76 -13.09 -4.06
C TYR A 19 1.07 -14.60 -4.01
N LEU A 20 1.69 -15.15 -5.05
CA LEU A 20 1.99 -16.58 -5.14
C LEU A 20 3.04 -17.04 -4.12
N LYS A 21 4.08 -16.24 -3.87
CA LYS A 21 5.19 -16.65 -3.00
C LYS A 21 4.95 -16.32 -1.52
N TYR A 22 4.31 -15.19 -1.22
CA TYR A 22 4.20 -14.65 0.14
C TYR A 22 2.76 -14.45 0.62
N GLY A 23 1.75 -14.60 -0.25
CA GLY A 23 0.33 -14.51 0.13
C GLY A 23 -0.22 -13.09 0.29
N TYR A 24 0.59 -12.05 0.09
CA TYR A 24 0.13 -10.65 0.15
C TYR A 24 -0.50 -10.21 -1.18
N ASP A 25 -1.73 -9.71 -1.14
CA ASP A 25 -2.45 -9.30 -2.35
C ASP A 25 -2.54 -7.77 -2.52
N PHE A 26 -1.67 -7.24 -3.37
CA PHE A 26 -1.66 -5.82 -3.75
C PHE A 26 -2.37 -5.55 -5.08
N ARG A 27 -2.93 -6.57 -5.74
CA ARG A 27 -3.46 -6.45 -7.12
C ARG A 27 -4.70 -5.56 -7.20
N ASN A 28 -5.42 -5.41 -6.09
CA ASN A 28 -6.62 -4.58 -5.97
C ASN A 28 -6.34 -3.15 -5.47
N TYR A 29 -5.09 -2.80 -5.22
CA TYR A 29 -4.73 -1.44 -4.80
C TYR A 29 -4.78 -0.47 -5.99
N ALA A 30 -4.92 0.82 -5.70
CA ALA A 30 -4.89 1.87 -6.73
C ALA A 30 -3.58 1.78 -7.54
N LYS A 31 -3.70 1.40 -8.83
CA LYS A 31 -2.55 1.12 -9.73
C LYS A 31 -1.51 2.24 -9.74
N ALA A 32 -1.94 3.50 -9.78
CA ALA A 32 -1.03 4.65 -9.78
C ALA A 32 -0.19 4.75 -8.49
N SER A 33 -0.78 4.44 -7.33
CA SER A 33 -0.09 4.46 -6.03
C SER A 33 0.97 3.36 -5.96
N ILE A 34 0.62 2.14 -6.36
CA ILE A 34 1.53 1.00 -6.37
C ILE A 34 2.65 1.20 -7.40
N LYS A 35 2.34 1.65 -8.62
CA LYS A 35 3.35 1.93 -9.67
C LYS A 35 4.39 2.93 -9.15
N ARG A 36 3.96 4.02 -8.50
CA ARG A 36 4.87 5.02 -7.90
C ARG A 36 5.78 4.43 -6.82
N ARG A 37 5.24 3.57 -5.94
CA ARG A 37 6.02 2.92 -4.86
C ARG A 37 7.05 1.94 -5.41
N VAL A 38 6.66 1.14 -6.40
CA VAL A 38 7.54 0.21 -7.11
C VAL A 38 8.66 0.97 -7.84
N GLN A 39 8.33 2.04 -8.56
CA GLN A 39 9.32 2.88 -9.24
C GLN A 39 10.29 3.53 -8.25
N HIS A 40 9.80 4.00 -7.10
CA HIS A 40 10.66 4.55 -6.05
C HIS A 40 11.65 3.51 -5.53
N ARG A 41 11.20 2.28 -5.26
CA ARG A 41 12.08 1.18 -4.84
C ARG A 41 13.10 0.79 -5.92
N LEU A 42 12.67 0.75 -7.18
CA LEU A 42 13.52 0.45 -8.33
C LEU A 42 14.70 1.44 -8.41
N VAL A 43 14.44 2.74 -8.27
CA VAL A 43 15.48 3.79 -8.24
C VAL A 43 16.36 3.69 -7.00
N LYS A 44 15.77 3.49 -5.81
CA LYS A 44 16.49 3.44 -4.54
C LYS A 44 17.55 2.33 -4.51
N ASP A 45 17.24 1.17 -5.07
CA ASP A 45 18.12 0.00 -5.07
C ASP A 45 18.88 -0.18 -6.39
N GLY A 46 18.71 0.75 -7.34
CA GLY A 46 19.48 0.80 -8.59
C GLY A 46 19.15 -0.30 -9.60
N PHE A 47 17.93 -0.83 -9.60
CA PHE A 47 17.53 -1.84 -10.57
C PHE A 47 17.27 -1.22 -11.95
N PRO A 48 17.66 -1.89 -13.05
CA PRO A 48 17.45 -1.36 -14.40
C PRO A 48 15.98 -1.47 -14.87
N ASN A 49 15.21 -2.40 -14.31
CA ASN A 49 13.78 -2.61 -14.62
C ASN A 49 13.09 -3.43 -13.50
N ILE A 50 11.77 -3.56 -13.58
CA ILE A 50 10.97 -4.26 -12.57
C ILE A 50 11.26 -5.77 -12.61
N SER A 51 11.53 -6.36 -13.78
CA SER A 51 11.86 -7.78 -13.89
C SER A 51 13.11 -8.17 -13.11
N MET A 52 14.17 -7.34 -13.12
CA MET A 52 15.39 -7.56 -12.33
C MET A 52 15.11 -7.43 -10.83
N MET A 53 14.25 -6.51 -10.43
CA MET A 53 13.79 -6.40 -9.05
C MET A 53 12.98 -7.63 -8.62
N GLN A 54 12.12 -8.16 -9.51
CA GLN A 54 11.34 -9.38 -9.29
C GLN A 54 12.24 -10.61 -9.12
N HIS A 55 13.34 -10.71 -9.86
CA HIS A 55 14.33 -11.78 -9.64
C HIS A 55 14.82 -11.75 -8.18
N LYS A 56 15.25 -10.59 -7.67
CA LYS A 56 15.69 -10.47 -6.27
C LYS A 56 14.56 -10.81 -5.29
N LEU A 57 13.33 -10.31 -5.51
CA LEU A 57 12.14 -10.67 -4.74
C LEU A 57 11.93 -12.19 -4.62
N LEU A 58 12.16 -12.93 -5.70
CA LEU A 58 11.96 -14.38 -5.75
C LEU A 58 13.05 -15.19 -5.06
N TYR A 59 14.22 -14.63 -4.78
CA TYR A 59 15.33 -15.39 -4.17
C TYR A 59 15.84 -14.81 -2.84
N ASP A 60 15.43 -13.59 -2.48
CA ASP A 60 15.89 -12.88 -1.29
C ASP A 60 14.69 -12.45 -0.43
N VAL A 61 14.48 -13.14 0.69
CA VAL A 61 13.37 -12.87 1.62
C VAL A 61 13.54 -11.51 2.31
N SER A 62 14.77 -11.12 2.64
CA SER A 62 15.04 -9.82 3.29
C SER A 62 14.68 -8.64 2.39
N PHE A 63 14.89 -8.83 1.07
CA PHE A 63 14.45 -7.87 0.08
C PHE A 63 12.92 -7.79 0.00
N PHE A 64 12.22 -8.94 0.06
CA PHE A 64 10.76 -8.93 0.11
C PHE A 64 10.23 -8.16 1.33
N GLU A 65 10.75 -8.39 2.53
CA GLU A 65 10.35 -7.65 3.74
C GLU A 65 10.52 -6.14 3.57
N THR A 66 11.63 -5.74 2.96
CA THR A 66 11.92 -4.34 2.65
C THR A 66 10.94 -3.75 1.64
N LEU A 67 10.61 -4.49 0.56
CA LEU A 67 9.62 -4.06 -0.42
C LEU A 67 8.21 -4.01 0.18
N LEU A 68 7.88 -4.96 1.05
CA LEU A 68 6.58 -5.04 1.71
C LEU A 68 6.30 -3.77 2.51
N LEU A 69 7.30 -3.26 3.23
CA LEU A 69 7.19 -2.00 3.99
C LEU A 69 6.97 -0.78 3.08
N ASP A 70 7.57 -0.77 1.88
CA ASP A 70 7.40 0.32 0.91
C ASP A 70 6.03 0.31 0.23
N LEU A 71 5.52 -0.90 -0.07
CA LEU A 71 4.21 -1.08 -0.69
C LEU A 71 3.07 -0.79 0.30
N SER A 72 3.30 -1.07 1.58
CA SER A 72 2.33 -0.84 2.66
C SER A 72 2.15 0.65 2.96
N ILE A 73 0.94 1.04 3.39
CA ILE A 73 0.66 2.38 3.91
C ILE A 73 1.05 2.38 5.39
N ASN A 74 2.32 2.66 5.69
CA ASN A 74 2.82 2.65 7.07
C ASN A 74 2.80 4.04 7.75
N VAL A 75 2.24 5.08 7.09
CA VAL A 75 2.13 6.41 7.70
C VAL A 75 0.81 6.50 8.44
N THR A 76 0.86 6.32 9.75
CA THR A 76 -0.19 6.71 10.69
C THR A 76 0.36 7.84 11.55
N GLU A 77 -0.37 8.93 11.72
CA GLU A 77 -0.02 9.99 12.65
C GLU A 77 -1.22 10.30 13.54
N MET A 78 -0.96 10.65 14.81
CA MET A 78 -2.01 11.03 15.75
C MET A 78 -2.73 12.27 15.20
N PHE A 79 -4.06 12.18 15.05
CA PHE A 79 -4.90 13.25 14.52
C PHE A 79 -4.58 13.70 13.08
N ARG A 80 -4.22 12.75 12.19
CA ARG A 80 -3.87 12.96 10.77
C ARG A 80 -4.71 13.98 9.99
N ASP A 81 -6.01 14.05 10.25
CA ASP A 81 -6.88 15.10 9.73
C ASP A 81 -7.47 15.90 10.90
N PRO A 82 -6.80 16.98 11.33
CA PRO A 82 -7.26 17.77 12.48
C PRO A 82 -8.67 18.32 12.30
N SER A 83 -9.08 18.60 11.05
CA SER A 83 -10.40 19.13 10.74
C SER A 83 -11.49 18.08 10.91
N PHE A 84 -11.24 16.84 10.47
CA PHE A 84 -12.09 15.69 10.73
C PHE A 84 -12.26 15.45 12.23
N TYR A 85 -11.16 15.39 13.00
CA TYR A 85 -11.26 15.14 14.45
C TYR A 85 -11.96 16.27 15.20
N LEU A 86 -11.79 17.53 14.75
CA LEU A 86 -12.54 18.66 15.29
C LEU A 86 -14.04 18.53 15.02
N ALA A 87 -14.41 18.15 13.79
CA ALA A 87 -15.81 17.90 13.41
C ALA A 87 -16.38 16.72 14.20
N LEU A 88 -15.67 15.58 14.26
CA LEU A 88 -16.05 14.41 15.05
C LEU A 88 -16.34 14.80 16.50
N ARG A 89 -15.45 15.60 17.13
CA ARG A 89 -15.62 16.07 18.50
C ARG A 89 -16.82 17.01 18.69
N LYS A 90 -17.03 17.94 17.76
CA LYS A 90 -18.07 18.98 17.90
C LYS A 90 -19.45 18.51 17.47
N THR A 91 -19.56 17.59 16.51
CA THR A 91 -20.82 17.23 15.87
C THR A 91 -21.25 15.81 16.22
N VAL A 92 -20.34 14.83 16.17
CA VAL A 92 -20.69 13.41 16.30
C VAL A 92 -20.66 12.95 17.76
N VAL A 93 -19.61 13.29 18.51
CA VAL A 93 -19.45 12.87 19.91
C VAL A 93 -20.64 13.28 20.80
N PRO A 94 -21.22 14.50 20.69
CA PRO A 94 -22.40 14.86 21.48
C PRO A 94 -23.58 13.93 21.25
N VAL A 95 -23.79 13.46 20.01
CA VAL A 95 -24.85 12.51 19.66
C VAL A 95 -24.54 11.13 20.23
N LEU A 96 -23.31 10.63 20.05
CA LEU A 96 -22.90 9.31 20.55
C LEU A 96 -22.96 9.20 22.08
N ARG A 97 -22.73 10.30 22.81
CA ARG A 97 -22.83 10.34 24.28
C ARG A 97 -24.24 10.06 24.83
N THR A 98 -25.26 10.09 23.97
CA THR A 98 -26.63 9.71 24.37
C THR A 98 -26.85 8.20 24.38
N LEU A 99 -25.94 7.42 23.80
CA LEU A 99 -26.03 5.97 23.74
C LEU A 99 -25.44 5.34 25.02
N PRO A 100 -26.05 4.26 25.55
CA PRO A 100 -25.57 3.60 26.77
C PRO A 100 -24.23 2.87 26.57
N PHE A 101 -23.87 2.53 25.32
CA PHE A 101 -22.59 1.93 24.96
C PHE A 101 -22.19 2.32 23.54
N ILE A 102 -20.89 2.53 23.29
CA ILE A 102 -20.34 2.90 21.99
C ILE A 102 -19.31 1.85 21.57
N LYS A 103 -19.47 1.28 20.37
CA LYS A 103 -18.47 0.43 19.70
C LYS A 103 -17.97 1.17 18.48
N ILE A 104 -16.67 1.41 18.40
CA ILE A 104 -16.04 2.10 17.26
C ILE A 104 -15.18 1.09 16.52
N TRP A 105 -15.37 1.01 15.21
CA TRP A 105 -14.46 0.30 14.31
C TRP A 105 -13.74 1.31 13.44
N HIS A 106 -12.41 1.30 13.51
CA HIS A 106 -11.54 2.08 12.63
C HIS A 106 -10.97 1.11 11.57
N ALA A 107 -11.65 1.00 10.43
CA ALA A 107 -11.12 0.26 9.28
C ALA A 107 -9.98 1.08 8.66
N GLY A 108 -8.81 0.45 8.49
CA GLY A 108 -7.57 1.08 8.04
C GLY A 108 -7.65 1.70 6.65
#